data_AF-A0A969T8D6-F1
#
_entry.id   AF-A0A969T8D6-F1
#
_cell.length_a   1.000
_cell.length_b   1.000
_cell.length_c   1.000
_cell.angle_alpha   90.00
_cell.angle_beta   90.00
_cell.angle_gamma   90.00
#
_symmetry.space_group_name_H-M   'P 1'
#
loop_
_entity.id
_entity.type
_entity.pdbx_description
1 polymer ?
#
loop_
_entity_poly.entity_id
_entity_poly.type
_entity_poly.pdbx_seq_one_letter_code
_entity_poly.pdbx_strand_id
1 'polypeptide(L)'
;MKQGYGESNELSVQKIADMLKLESAGILQDYFDGVQEPSFHFLETYAALFGINRNWLKYGESEPFVSTEQIYSYATDYIDRIQELSPQIIYFIHSQNETGTSGILLQLSEFKYTYFPKTWNISSHVDSTRGNQIFEFYRLVEALKTQHKLINPSYCFQGRIVNSKDFSNLFSGKIYPGVIIDLDENCWWDDFTTSDTCSNIFK
;
A
#
# COMPACT_ATOMS: atom_id res chain seq x y z
N MET A 1 -2.71 -42.54 -5.17
CA MET A 1 -3.92 -41.69 -5.14
C MET A 1 -4.22 -41.26 -3.72
N LYS A 2 -3.90 -40.01 -3.39
CA LYS A 2 -4.69 -39.11 -2.54
C LYS A 2 -4.33 -37.70 -2.99
N GLN A 3 -5.30 -37.05 -3.64
CA GLN A 3 -5.29 -35.64 -4.01
C GLN A 3 -5.68 -34.78 -2.79
N GLY A 4 -5.24 -33.53 -2.81
CA GLY A 4 -5.94 -32.39 -2.22
C GLY A 4 -5.42 -31.94 -0.86
N TYR A 5 -4.71 -30.80 -0.80
CA TYR A 5 -5.33 -29.48 -0.54
C TYR A 5 -4.23 -28.40 -0.45
N GLY A 6 -4.47 -27.28 -1.15
CA GLY A 6 -3.65 -26.08 -1.11
C GLY A 6 -3.17 -25.64 -2.50
N GLU A 7 -4.09 -25.19 -3.37
CA GLU A 7 -3.68 -24.30 -4.47
C GLU A 7 -3.15 -23.03 -3.81
N SER A 8 -1.83 -22.85 -3.76
CA SER A 8 -1.26 -21.52 -3.59
C SER A 8 -1.78 -20.70 -4.78
N ASN A 9 -2.41 -19.56 -4.50
CA ASN A 9 -2.79 -18.61 -5.54
C ASN A 9 -1.54 -17.89 -6.04
N GLU A 10 -0.52 -18.65 -6.45
CA GLU A 10 0.73 -18.14 -6.97
C GLU A 10 0.44 -17.41 -8.29
N LEU A 11 0.96 -16.19 -8.36
CA LEU A 11 0.92 -15.36 -9.54
C LEU A 11 1.86 -15.99 -10.58
N SER A 12 1.30 -16.70 -11.55
CA SER A 12 2.08 -17.36 -12.60
C SER A 12 2.34 -16.43 -13.80
N VAL A 13 3.38 -16.74 -14.59
CA VAL A 13 3.69 -16.02 -15.84
C VAL A 13 2.49 -16.00 -16.79
N GLN A 14 1.71 -17.08 -16.83
CA GLN A 14 0.49 -17.15 -17.66
C GLN A 14 -0.58 -16.16 -17.19
N LYS A 15 -0.80 -16.04 -15.88
CA LYS A 15 -1.76 -15.07 -15.32
C LYS A 15 -1.33 -13.64 -15.63
N ILE A 16 -0.04 -13.32 -15.44
CA ILE A 16 0.50 -11.99 -15.74
C ILE A 16 0.38 -11.67 -17.23
N ALA A 17 0.73 -12.62 -18.10
CA ALA A 17 0.61 -12.43 -19.55
C ALA A 17 -0.83 -12.16 -19.99
N ASP A 18 -1.82 -12.87 -19.42
CA ASP A 18 -3.24 -12.60 -19.68
C ASP A 18 -3.70 -11.23 -19.14
N MET A 19 -3.25 -10.83 -17.96
CA MET A 19 -3.52 -9.49 -17.40
C MET A 19 -2.98 -8.38 -18.30
N LEU A 20 -1.79 -8.59 -18.88
CA LEU A 20 -1.15 -7.69 -19.84
C LEU A 20 -1.70 -7.82 -21.27
N LYS A 21 -2.66 -8.72 -21.49
CA LYS A 21 -3.30 -8.98 -22.79
C LYS A 21 -2.29 -9.34 -23.89
N LEU A 22 -1.29 -10.12 -23.53
CA LEU A 22 -0.33 -10.69 -24.48
C LEU A 22 -0.95 -11.87 -25.24
N GLU A 23 -0.47 -12.12 -26.47
CA GLU A 23 -0.92 -13.25 -27.28
C GLU A 23 -0.54 -14.61 -26.67
N SER A 24 0.58 -14.65 -25.93
CA SER A 24 1.00 -15.85 -25.22
C SER A 24 1.91 -15.51 -24.03
N ALA A 25 1.98 -16.44 -23.07
CA ALA A 25 2.92 -16.36 -21.96
C ALA A 25 4.39 -16.47 -22.41
N GLY A 26 4.65 -17.05 -23.59
CA GLY A 26 5.99 -17.18 -24.16
C GLY A 26 6.65 -15.81 -24.38
N ILE A 27 5.87 -14.81 -24.82
CA ILE A 27 6.37 -13.43 -25.01
C ILE A 27 6.92 -12.87 -23.68
N LEU A 28 6.19 -13.07 -22.58
CA LEU A 28 6.62 -12.59 -21.27
C LEU A 28 7.84 -13.38 -20.76
N GLN A 29 7.86 -14.69 -21.01
CA GLN A 29 8.99 -15.55 -20.65
C GLN A 29 10.27 -15.13 -21.39
N ASP A 30 10.18 -14.82 -22.68
CA ASP A 30 11.32 -14.35 -23.49
C ASP A 30 11.89 -13.04 -22.95
N TYR A 31 11.06 -12.15 -22.39
CA TYR A 31 11.52 -10.95 -21.69
C TYR A 31 12.27 -11.28 -20.40
N PHE A 32 11.75 -12.20 -19.58
CA PHE A 32 12.38 -12.59 -18.32
C PHE A 32 13.70 -13.35 -18.53
N ASP A 33 13.78 -14.16 -19.59
CA ASP A 33 14.97 -14.92 -19.95
C ASP A 33 16.00 -14.09 -20.73
N GLY A 34 15.68 -12.83 -21.07
CA GLY A 34 16.56 -11.92 -21.81
C GLY A 34 16.75 -12.32 -23.29
N VAL A 35 15.85 -13.16 -23.82
CA VAL A 35 15.84 -13.57 -25.23
C VAL A 35 15.35 -12.41 -26.11
N GLN A 36 14.39 -11.64 -25.62
CA GLN A 36 13.82 -10.49 -26.31
C GLN A 36 13.76 -9.27 -25.38
N GLU A 37 14.03 -8.09 -25.91
CA GLU A 37 13.83 -6.85 -25.17
C GLU A 37 12.35 -6.40 -25.23
N PRO A 38 11.74 -6.03 -24.09
CA PRO A 38 10.39 -5.49 -24.09
C PRO A 38 10.32 -4.10 -24.74
N SER A 39 9.26 -3.86 -25.52
CA SER A 39 9.00 -2.52 -26.06
C SER A 39 8.71 -1.50 -24.96
N PHE A 40 8.99 -0.21 -25.22
CA PHE A 40 8.60 0.85 -24.28
C PHE A 40 7.09 0.89 -24.00
N HIS A 41 6.25 0.55 -24.97
CA HIS A 41 4.81 0.47 -24.75
C HIS A 41 4.45 -0.66 -23.77
N PHE A 42 5.11 -1.82 -23.89
CA PHE A 42 4.96 -2.90 -22.93
C PHE A 42 5.38 -2.46 -21.53
N LEU A 43 6.55 -1.82 -21.40
CA LEU A 43 7.05 -1.34 -20.10
C LEU A 43 6.10 -0.33 -19.44
N GLU A 44 5.46 0.54 -20.22
CA GLU A 44 4.43 1.46 -19.73
C GLU A 44 3.20 0.73 -19.17
N THR A 45 2.70 -0.27 -19.90
CA THR A 45 1.55 -1.09 -19.49
C THR A 45 1.89 -1.92 -18.24
N TYR A 46 3.06 -2.54 -18.21
CA TYR A 46 3.57 -3.30 -17.07
C TYR A 46 3.70 -2.41 -15.84
N ALA A 47 4.32 -1.24 -15.97
CA ALA A 47 4.45 -0.28 -14.90
C ALA A 47 3.08 0.19 -14.37
N ALA A 48 2.11 0.44 -15.25
CA ALA A 48 0.78 0.87 -14.85
C ALA A 48 0.00 -0.22 -14.07
N LEU A 49 0.17 -1.50 -14.44
CA LEU A 49 -0.48 -2.64 -13.80
C LEU A 49 0.05 -2.88 -12.38
N PHE A 50 1.37 -2.85 -12.21
CA PHE A 50 2.05 -3.17 -10.94
C PHE A 50 2.38 -1.94 -10.07
N GLY A 51 2.04 -0.73 -10.53
CA GLY A 51 2.39 0.50 -9.81
C GLY A 51 3.89 0.78 -9.76
N ILE A 52 4.63 0.36 -10.78
CA ILE A 52 6.09 0.57 -10.86
C ILE A 52 6.36 1.95 -11.48
N ASN A 53 7.40 2.60 -11.00
CA ASN A 53 7.95 3.80 -11.59
C ASN A 53 8.52 3.51 -12.99
N ARG A 54 7.94 4.17 -14.00
CA ARG A 54 8.29 4.01 -15.41
C ARG A 54 9.73 4.43 -15.72
N ASN A 55 10.25 5.45 -15.03
CA ASN A 55 11.63 5.92 -15.25
C ASN A 55 12.63 4.92 -14.67
N TRP A 56 12.31 4.33 -13.52
CA TRP A 56 13.11 3.25 -12.96
C TRP A 56 13.14 2.05 -13.91
N LEU A 57 11.97 1.63 -14.41
CA LEU A 57 11.86 0.46 -15.26
C LEU A 57 12.55 0.62 -16.63
N LYS A 58 12.56 1.84 -17.19
CA LYS A 58 13.16 2.11 -18.52
C LYS A 58 14.62 2.51 -18.47
N TYR A 59 15.02 3.25 -17.43
CA TYR A 59 16.30 3.96 -17.40
C TYR A 59 17.13 3.68 -16.14
N GLY A 60 16.57 2.94 -15.16
CA GLY A 60 17.22 2.69 -13.87
C GLY A 60 17.25 3.92 -12.96
N GLU A 61 16.37 4.90 -13.19
CA GLU A 61 16.33 6.16 -12.43
C GLU A 61 15.35 6.10 -11.26
N SER A 62 15.71 6.71 -10.11
CA SER A 62 14.88 6.76 -8.89
C SER A 62 14.64 5.36 -8.30
N GLU A 63 13.53 5.14 -7.60
CA GLU A 63 13.16 3.90 -6.94
C GLU A 63 11.95 3.23 -7.61
N PRO A 64 11.84 1.89 -7.60
CA PRO A 64 10.84 1.14 -8.36
C PRO A 64 9.40 1.43 -7.93
N PHE A 65 9.15 1.72 -6.66
CA PHE A 65 7.81 1.91 -6.09
C PHE A 65 7.64 3.29 -5.45
N VAL A 66 8.36 4.30 -5.92
CA VAL A 66 8.25 5.65 -5.39
C VAL A 66 6.83 6.21 -5.60
N SER A 67 6.25 6.77 -4.53
CA SER A 67 4.95 7.44 -4.64
C SER A 67 5.07 8.79 -5.33
N THR A 68 4.09 9.11 -6.17
CA THR A 68 3.91 10.44 -6.79
C THR A 68 2.90 11.29 -6.05
N GLU A 69 2.36 10.81 -4.92
CA GLU A 69 1.38 11.54 -4.13
C GLU A 69 1.99 12.78 -3.47
N GLN A 70 1.18 13.82 -3.35
CA GLN A 70 1.62 15.10 -2.79
C GLN A 70 1.70 15.07 -1.26
N ILE A 71 2.57 15.92 -0.71
CA ILE A 71 2.59 16.22 0.71
C ILE A 71 1.61 17.36 0.96
N TYR A 72 0.51 17.05 1.64
CA TYR A 72 -0.43 18.07 2.11
C TYR A 72 -0.08 18.57 3.52
N SER A 73 -0.34 19.85 3.73
CA SER A 73 -0.13 20.52 5.02
C SER A 73 -1.10 19.99 6.08
N TYR A 74 -2.39 19.89 5.75
CA TYR A 74 -3.42 19.44 6.68
C TYR A 74 -3.77 17.97 6.48
N ALA A 75 -3.99 17.25 7.58
CA ALA A 75 -4.32 15.84 7.53
C ALA A 75 -5.64 15.58 6.79
N THR A 76 -6.60 16.52 6.86
CA THR A 76 -7.89 16.42 6.17
C THR A 76 -7.77 16.46 4.65
N ASP A 77 -6.74 17.07 4.09
CA ASP A 77 -6.58 17.15 2.62
C ASP A 77 -6.26 15.78 2.00
N TYR A 78 -5.68 14.87 2.80
CA TYR A 78 -5.49 13.47 2.39
C TYR A 78 -6.82 12.74 2.21
N ILE A 79 -7.89 13.20 2.85
CA ILE A 79 -9.20 12.55 2.81
C ILE A 79 -9.79 12.62 1.41
N ASP A 80 -9.87 13.82 0.84
CA ASP A 80 -10.38 14.04 -0.51
C ASP A 80 -9.54 13.25 -1.52
N ARG A 81 -8.22 13.26 -1.34
CA ARG A 81 -7.31 12.52 -2.20
C ARG A 81 -7.50 11.00 -2.12
N ILE A 82 -7.72 10.45 -0.92
CA ILE A 82 -8.07 9.03 -0.73
C ILE A 82 -9.38 8.70 -1.46
N GLN A 83 -10.37 9.58 -1.42
CA GLN A 83 -11.63 9.36 -2.15
C GLN A 83 -11.43 9.33 -3.66
N GLU A 84 -10.65 10.26 -4.20
CA GLU A 84 -10.33 10.30 -5.63
C GLU A 84 -9.61 9.03 -6.09
N LEU A 85 -8.70 8.51 -5.27
CA LEU A 85 -7.95 7.29 -5.55
C LEU A 85 -8.80 6.02 -5.42
N SER A 86 -9.90 6.08 -4.65
CA SER A 86 -10.84 4.98 -4.43
C SER A 86 -10.15 3.63 -4.14
N PRO A 87 -9.30 3.54 -3.10
CA PRO A 87 -8.55 2.32 -2.80
C PRO A 87 -9.47 1.16 -2.38
N GLN A 88 -9.02 -0.07 -2.63
CA GLN A 88 -9.63 -1.27 -2.09
C GLN A 88 -9.40 -1.39 -0.58
N ILE A 89 -8.18 -1.11 -0.13
CA ILE A 89 -7.77 -1.21 1.28
C ILE A 89 -6.90 0.01 1.65
N ILE A 90 -7.15 0.57 2.82
CA ILE A 90 -6.34 1.61 3.44
C ILE A 90 -5.55 0.97 4.57
N TYR A 91 -4.23 0.97 4.46
CA TYR A 91 -3.31 0.43 5.45
C TYR A 91 -2.69 1.53 6.31
N PHE A 92 -2.80 1.36 7.63
CA PHE A 92 -2.08 2.15 8.62
C PHE A 92 -0.82 1.40 9.05
N ILE A 93 0.34 1.84 8.55
CA ILE A 93 1.62 1.19 8.81
C ILE A 93 2.30 1.88 9.99
N HIS A 94 2.69 1.13 11.00
CA HIS A 94 3.44 1.63 12.17
C HIS A 94 4.81 0.99 12.26
N SER A 95 5.83 1.82 12.49
CA SER A 95 7.22 1.39 12.70
C SER A 95 7.47 1.12 14.18
N GLN A 96 8.12 0.00 14.49
CA GLN A 96 8.59 -0.35 15.84
C GLN A 96 9.82 0.48 16.30
N ASN A 97 10.05 1.67 15.73
CA ASN A 97 11.13 2.55 16.19
C ASN A 97 10.74 3.30 17.48
N GLU A 98 11.74 3.86 18.16
CA GLU A 98 11.55 4.67 19.37
C GLU A 98 10.60 5.86 19.15
N THR A 99 10.53 6.38 17.92
CA THR A 99 9.68 7.51 17.57
C THR A 99 8.24 7.12 17.26
N GLY A 100 7.94 5.83 17.09
CA GLY A 100 6.62 5.31 16.71
C GLY A 100 6.12 5.87 15.38
N THR A 101 6.97 5.94 14.36
CA THR A 101 6.60 6.59 13.09
C THR A 101 5.56 5.77 12.34
N SER A 102 4.47 6.42 11.93
CA SER A 102 3.36 5.83 11.18
C SER A 102 3.15 6.52 9.84
N GLY A 103 2.61 5.79 8.88
CA GLY A 103 2.25 6.29 7.56
C GLY A 103 1.03 5.57 7.00
N ILE A 104 0.55 6.06 5.85
CA ILE A 104 -0.62 5.53 5.16
C ILE A 104 -0.21 4.97 3.80
N LEU A 105 -0.61 3.74 3.56
CA LEU A 105 -0.41 3.01 2.31
C LEU A 105 -1.78 2.59 1.78
N LEU A 106 -1.97 2.74 0.47
CA LEU A 106 -3.24 2.50 -0.20
C LEU A 106 -3.07 1.37 -1.23
N GLN A 107 -3.95 0.38 -1.17
CA GLN A 107 -4.05 -0.63 -2.21
C GLN A 107 -5.11 -0.20 -3.22
N LEU A 108 -4.68 0.09 -4.45
CA LEU A 108 -5.54 0.56 -5.53
C LEU A 108 -6.11 -0.62 -6.35
N SER A 109 -5.34 -1.71 -6.45
CA SER A 109 -5.77 -2.98 -7.02
C SER A 109 -4.97 -4.12 -6.37
N GLU A 110 -5.19 -5.37 -6.81
CA GLU A 110 -4.45 -6.55 -6.33
C GLU A 110 -2.91 -6.34 -6.36
N PHE A 111 -2.40 -5.71 -7.41
CA PHE A 111 -0.97 -5.55 -7.65
C PHE A 111 -0.46 -4.11 -7.60
N LYS A 112 -1.35 -3.15 -7.34
CA LYS A 112 -1.02 -1.73 -7.41
C LYS A 112 -1.25 -1.05 -6.08
N TYR A 113 -0.20 -0.40 -5.61
CA TYR A 113 -0.18 0.31 -4.34
C TYR A 113 0.36 1.72 -4.54
N THR A 114 0.00 2.60 -3.62
CA THR A 114 0.63 3.92 -3.45
C THR A 114 0.72 4.22 -1.96
N TYR A 115 1.41 5.28 -1.57
CA TYR A 115 1.48 5.72 -0.18
C TYR A 115 1.56 7.24 -0.12
N PHE A 116 1.16 7.80 1.02
CA PHE A 116 1.36 9.22 1.26
C PHE A 116 2.75 9.47 1.85
N PRO A 117 3.51 10.47 1.36
CA PRO A 117 4.86 10.70 1.85
C PRO A 117 4.90 11.30 3.28
N LYS A 118 3.81 11.92 3.75
CA LYS A 118 3.71 12.40 5.13
C LYS A 118 3.65 11.22 6.09
N THR A 119 4.46 11.31 7.14
CA THR A 119 4.47 10.38 8.26
C THR A 119 4.17 11.13 9.56
N TRP A 120 3.69 10.41 10.57
CA TRP A 120 3.32 10.93 11.88
C TRP A 120 4.10 10.17 12.96
N ASN A 121 4.66 10.86 13.93
CA ASN A 121 5.31 10.20 15.06
C ASN A 121 4.29 9.94 16.17
N ILE A 122 3.94 8.67 16.35
CA ILE A 122 2.90 8.18 17.24
C ILE A 122 3.58 7.31 18.30
N SER A 123 4.16 7.94 19.32
CA SER A 123 4.82 7.25 20.44
C SER A 123 4.12 7.53 21.76
N SER A 124 4.21 6.60 22.70
CA SER A 124 3.68 6.75 24.07
C SER A 124 4.36 7.85 24.90
N HIS A 125 5.53 8.32 24.47
CA HIS A 125 6.24 9.43 25.09
C HIS A 125 5.86 10.74 24.37
N VAL A 126 5.09 11.60 25.05
CA VAL A 126 4.48 12.79 24.46
C VAL A 126 5.19 14.05 24.95
N ASP A 127 5.90 14.72 24.04
CA ASP A 127 6.21 16.15 24.15
C ASP A 127 5.18 16.97 23.35
N SER A 128 5.19 18.29 23.49
CA SER A 128 4.16 19.18 22.91
C SER A 128 4.05 19.09 21.38
N THR A 129 5.15 18.78 20.68
CA THR A 129 5.16 18.60 19.22
C THR A 129 4.55 17.26 18.80
N ARG A 130 4.82 16.18 19.55
CA ARG A 130 4.23 14.85 19.29
C ARG A 130 2.73 14.82 19.55
N GLY A 131 2.24 15.56 20.56
CA GLY A 131 0.81 15.68 20.85
C GLY A 131 -0.01 16.17 19.65
N ASN A 132 0.51 17.15 18.90
CA ASN A 132 -0.17 17.66 17.70
C ASN A 132 -0.20 16.63 16.56
N GLN A 133 0.87 15.84 16.37
CA GLN A 133 0.91 14.81 15.32
C GLN A 133 -0.05 13.65 15.60
N ILE A 134 -0.14 13.22 16.86
CA ILE A 134 -1.12 12.21 17.30
C ILE A 134 -2.54 12.72 17.04
N PHE A 135 -2.83 13.97 17.42
CA PHE A 135 -4.16 14.56 17.20
C PHE A 135 -4.50 14.73 15.72
N GLU A 136 -3.55 15.16 14.89
CA GLU A 136 -3.72 15.23 13.43
C GLU A 136 -4.04 13.87 12.83
N PHE A 137 -3.30 12.83 13.23
CA PHE A 137 -3.51 11.47 12.74
C PHE A 137 -4.86 10.91 13.20
N TYR A 138 -5.23 11.12 14.47
CA TYR A 138 -6.55 10.75 15.00
C TYR A 138 -7.67 11.37 14.19
N ARG A 139 -7.62 12.69 13.93
CA ARG A 139 -8.66 13.38 13.14
C ARG A 139 -8.79 12.81 11.74
N LEU A 140 -7.68 12.42 11.11
CA LEU A 140 -7.69 11.77 9.80
C LEU A 140 -8.38 10.39 9.87
N VAL A 141 -7.97 9.54 10.82
CA VAL A 141 -8.58 8.20 11.01
C VAL A 141 -10.07 8.31 11.33
N GLU A 142 -10.44 9.20 12.24
CA GLU A 142 -11.84 9.42 12.63
C GLU A 142 -12.67 9.92 11.46
N ALA A 143 -12.18 10.89 10.70
CA ALA A 143 -12.88 11.40 9.53
C ALA A 143 -13.04 10.29 8.48
N LEU A 144 -11.99 9.51 8.19
CA LEU A 144 -12.05 8.36 7.30
C LEU A 144 -13.10 7.33 7.73
N LYS A 145 -13.20 7.03 9.03
CA LYS A 145 -14.19 6.09 9.56
C LYS A 145 -15.61 6.64 9.51
N THR A 146 -15.82 7.87 9.96
CA THR A 146 -17.16 8.43 10.21
C THR A 146 -17.79 9.00 8.95
N GLN A 147 -17.03 9.75 8.16
CA GLN A 147 -17.55 10.42 6.97
C GLN A 147 -17.69 9.45 5.79
N HIS A 148 -16.82 8.44 5.68
CA HIS A 148 -16.79 7.59 4.48
C HIS A 148 -17.62 6.33 4.62
N LYS A 149 -17.83 5.77 5.82
CA LYS A 149 -18.83 4.71 5.98
C LYS A 149 -20.22 5.14 5.50
N LEU A 150 -20.50 6.44 5.47
CA LEU A 150 -21.74 7.02 4.96
C LEU A 150 -21.76 7.18 3.42
N ILE A 151 -20.59 7.27 2.77
CA ILE A 151 -20.46 7.61 1.33
C ILE A 151 -20.01 6.40 0.50
N ASN A 152 -19.07 5.60 1.01
CA ASN A 152 -18.61 4.36 0.41
C ASN A 152 -18.35 3.30 1.51
N PRO A 153 -19.34 2.45 1.82
CA PRO A 153 -19.23 1.44 2.87
C PRO A 153 -18.22 0.33 2.55
N SER A 154 -17.61 0.35 1.36
CA SER A 154 -16.72 -0.70 0.86
C SER A 154 -15.26 -0.52 1.29
N TYR A 155 -14.88 0.61 1.91
CA TYR A 155 -13.51 0.80 2.35
C TYR A 155 -13.15 -0.15 3.50
N CYS A 156 -12.12 -0.96 3.27
CA CYS A 156 -11.49 -1.78 4.30
C CYS A 156 -10.31 -1.03 4.92
N PHE A 157 -10.24 -1.05 6.24
CA PHE A 157 -9.14 -0.47 7.01
C PHE A 157 -8.36 -1.58 7.68
N GLN A 158 -7.04 -1.52 7.57
CA GLN A 158 -6.14 -2.52 8.12
C GLN A 158 -4.92 -1.82 8.70
N GLY A 159 -4.35 -2.38 9.76
CA GLY A 159 -3.11 -1.91 10.35
C GLY A 159 -2.03 -2.96 10.29
N ARG A 160 -0.78 -2.50 10.14
CA ARG A 160 0.40 -3.33 10.13
C ARG A 160 1.48 -2.72 11.00
N ILE A 161 2.24 -3.58 11.66
CA ILE A 161 3.44 -3.19 12.39
C ILE A 161 4.64 -3.78 11.66
N VAL A 162 5.64 -2.93 11.37
CA VAL A 162 6.86 -3.29 10.66
C VAL A 162 8.09 -2.83 11.45
N ASN A 163 9.25 -3.44 11.19
CA ASN A 163 10.50 -2.91 11.70
C ASN A 163 10.88 -1.61 10.95
N SER A 164 11.83 -0.85 11.51
CA SER A 164 12.19 0.47 10.99
C SER A 164 12.83 0.45 9.60
N LYS A 165 13.53 -0.63 9.27
CA LYS A 165 14.18 -0.79 7.95
C LYS A 165 13.12 -1.01 6.88
N ASP A 166 12.15 -1.88 7.13
CA ASP A 166 11.07 -2.16 6.20
C ASP A 166 10.16 -0.94 6.05
N PHE A 167 9.86 -0.22 7.13
CA PHE A 167 9.16 1.06 7.05
C PHE A 167 9.89 2.03 6.12
N SER A 168 11.20 2.23 6.33
CA SER A 168 11.99 3.14 5.49
C SER A 168 12.02 2.68 4.02
N ASN A 169 12.17 1.39 3.76
CA ASN A 169 12.18 0.84 2.40
C ASN A 169 10.82 0.98 1.71
N LEU A 170 9.71 0.79 2.42
CA LEU A 170 8.35 0.99 1.91
C LEU A 170 8.12 2.45 1.51
N PHE A 171 8.32 3.38 2.45
CA PHE A 171 8.02 4.81 2.23
C PHE A 171 9.10 5.56 1.42
N SER A 172 10.20 4.89 1.06
CA SER A 172 11.15 5.37 0.03
C SER A 172 10.93 4.72 -1.33
N GLY A 173 10.03 3.74 -1.46
CA GLY A 173 9.73 3.07 -2.72
C GLY A 173 10.75 2.02 -3.16
N LYS A 174 11.62 1.56 -2.25
CA LYS A 174 12.67 0.56 -2.54
C LYS A 174 12.16 -0.86 -2.68
N ILE A 175 11.07 -1.18 -2.00
CA ILE A 175 10.48 -2.52 -1.99
C ILE A 175 9.02 -2.47 -2.42
N TYR A 176 8.54 -3.59 -2.96
CA TYR A 176 7.16 -3.74 -3.38
C TYR A 176 6.21 -3.58 -2.17
N PRO A 177 5.22 -2.66 -2.21
CA PRO A 177 4.37 -2.43 -1.05
C PRO A 177 3.51 -3.63 -0.64
N GLY A 178 3.17 -4.53 -1.56
CA GLY A 178 2.35 -5.71 -1.28
C GLY A 178 2.99 -6.74 -0.34
N VAL A 179 4.28 -6.61 0.02
CA VAL A 179 4.94 -7.46 1.03
C VAL A 179 4.27 -7.37 2.41
N ILE A 180 3.45 -6.35 2.66
CA ILE A 180 2.73 -6.17 3.93
C ILE A 180 1.51 -7.11 4.08
N ILE A 181 1.04 -7.73 2.99
CA ILE A 181 -0.19 -8.53 2.99
C ILE A 181 -0.04 -9.75 3.90
N ASP A 182 1.14 -10.36 3.90
CA ASP A 182 1.47 -11.55 4.68
C ASP A 182 1.77 -11.26 6.16
N LEU A 183 1.77 -9.98 6.55
CA LEU A 183 1.96 -9.58 7.94
C LEU A 183 0.63 -9.66 8.71
N ASP A 184 0.73 -9.96 10.00
CA ASP A 184 -0.42 -9.99 10.90
C ASP A 184 -1.14 -8.64 10.96
N GLU A 185 -2.47 -8.69 10.91
CA GLU A 185 -3.33 -7.53 11.16
C GLU A 185 -3.10 -7.00 12.58
N ASN A 186 -3.00 -5.68 12.71
CA ASN A 186 -2.85 -5.02 14.00
C ASN A 186 -3.66 -3.74 14.09
N CYS A 187 -4.51 -3.66 15.11
CA CYS A 187 -5.52 -2.62 15.28
C CYS A 187 -5.05 -1.40 16.07
N TRP A 188 -3.73 -1.16 16.18
CA TRP A 188 -3.17 -0.01 16.91
C TRP A 188 -3.79 1.34 16.52
N TRP A 189 -4.27 1.46 15.28
CA TRP A 189 -4.90 2.67 14.75
C TRP A 189 -6.37 2.81 15.21
N ASP A 190 -7.02 1.73 15.61
CA ASP A 190 -8.42 1.71 16.08
C ASP A 190 -8.53 2.22 17.51
N ASP A 191 -7.47 2.03 18.32
CA ASP A 191 -7.32 2.52 19.70
C ASP A 191 -7.49 4.05 19.83
N PHE A 192 -7.30 4.79 18.73
CA PHE A 192 -7.54 6.22 18.70
C PHE A 192 -9.03 6.60 18.71
N THR A 193 -9.93 5.65 18.51
CA THR A 193 -11.34 5.94 18.24
C THR A 193 -12.26 5.18 19.19
N THR A 194 -13.42 5.75 19.50
CA THR A 194 -14.37 5.20 20.49
C THR A 194 -15.24 4.05 19.95
N SER A 195 -14.99 3.58 18.72
CA SER A 195 -15.80 2.55 18.06
C SER A 195 -14.92 1.39 17.58
N ASP A 196 -15.01 0.25 18.25
CA ASP A 196 -14.28 -0.98 17.89
C ASP A 196 -14.70 -1.45 16.49
N THR A 197 -13.79 -1.35 15.53
CA THR A 197 -14.00 -1.81 14.14
C THR A 197 -13.28 -3.10 13.84
N CYS A 198 -12.17 -3.37 14.53
CA CYS A 198 -11.39 -4.58 14.30
C CYS A 198 -12.11 -5.88 14.66
N SER A 199 -13.17 -5.81 15.45
CA SER A 199 -13.96 -6.97 15.87
C SER A 199 -14.87 -7.56 14.78
N ASN A 200 -15.02 -6.91 13.62
CA ASN A 200 -16.01 -7.27 12.61
C ASN A 200 -15.46 -7.86 11.30
N ILE A 201 -14.16 -8.18 11.22
CA ILE A 201 -13.56 -8.81 10.02
C ILE A 201 -13.52 -10.35 10.14
N PHE A 202 -13.86 -10.93 11.30
CA PHE A 202 -13.93 -12.38 11.52
C PHE A 202 -15.34 -12.89 11.85
N LYS A 203 -16.34 -12.55 11.02
CA LYS A 203 -17.62 -13.29 10.99
C LYS A 203 -18.06 -13.58 9.57
#